data_AF-A0A8H8R7T1-F1
#
_entry.id   AF-A0A8H8R7T1-F1
#
_cell.length_a   1.000
_cell.length_b   1.000
_cell.length_c   1.000
_cell.angle_alpha   90.00
_cell.angle_beta   90.00
_cell.angle_gamma   90.00
#
_symmetry.space_group_name_H-M   'P 1'
#
loop_
_entity.id
_entity.type
_entity.pdbx_description
1 polymer ?
#
loop_
_entity_poly.entity_id
_entity_poly.type
_entity_poly.pdbx_seq_one_letter_code
_entity_poly.pdbx_strand_id
1 'polypeptide(L)'
;MQRPLLDTGSFTGLHSYPSLGVHGYLTAESRRSQPLCGNKEGWGPLSKERYDFTPCFMDVWVASVAAFGILGGAVAVWWLVRAKHRFAVQRDWHFWLKQILIAAIAASVLVQLVLQIANYPDVWAGDFRFWSSVITVLSLGVIFTIQWLEHNRLRNPNGVVLFYWLLLLIAYSVKLRSLISQQVYTSHLPYFIAYCVGYGLSWLEFGLEWLVPKKKSAYQQLEDEDECPIEYATVFSILTFSWMTPMMRYGYKKFLTEDDLWNLAKRDTTKNTGEAFTKAWEKELEHSRGPSLWMAIFRAFSGPYVRGSLFKIVSDSLAFIQPQLLRLLINFVQSYSTKEPEPVIRGAAIALGMFAVSVGQTTALHQYFQRSFETGMRIKTALTAAIYGKSLKLSNEGRASKSTGDIVNYMAVDTQRLQDLTQYGQQLWSAPYQIVLCMASLYQLVGISMLAGVGAMILMIPINGLIARLMKRLQKQQMKNKVTSSLLFRLRNYAYGL
;
A
#
# COMPACT_ATOMS: atom_id res chain seq x y z
N MET A 1 -27.68 34.07 -2.42
CA MET A 1 -27.15 34.99 -1.40
C MET A 1 -26.42 34.18 -0.33
N GLN A 2 -25.09 34.11 -0.40
CA GLN A 2 -24.27 33.54 0.68
C GLN A 2 -24.27 34.53 1.85
N ARG A 3 -24.94 34.19 2.96
CA ARG A 3 -24.73 34.92 4.22
C ARG A 3 -23.28 34.73 4.65
N PRO A 4 -22.62 35.76 5.23
CA PRO A 4 -21.24 35.65 5.67
C PRO A 4 -21.09 34.47 6.63
N LEU A 5 -20.00 33.70 6.42
CA LEU A 5 -19.59 32.51 7.20
C LEU A 5 -19.63 32.72 8.73
N LEU A 6 -19.54 33.97 9.18
CA LEU A 6 -19.60 34.38 10.58
C LEU A 6 -21.01 34.30 11.19
N ASP A 7 -22.08 34.48 10.42
CA ASP A 7 -23.46 34.54 10.96
C ASP A 7 -24.19 33.19 11.00
N THR A 8 -23.72 32.21 10.22
CA THR A 8 -24.39 30.91 10.07
C THR A 8 -23.72 29.77 10.83
N GLY A 9 -22.59 30.03 11.49
CA GLY A 9 -21.91 29.12 12.41
C GLY A 9 -21.58 27.71 11.91
N SER A 10 -21.81 27.42 10.64
CA SER A 10 -21.61 26.15 9.99
C SER A 10 -21.03 26.42 8.62
N PHE A 11 -20.01 25.64 8.25
CA PHE A 11 -19.45 25.62 6.89
C PHE A 11 -20.52 25.33 5.81
N THR A 12 -21.71 24.85 6.21
CA THR A 12 -22.85 24.52 5.34
C THR A 12 -23.88 25.65 5.16
N GLY A 13 -23.78 26.76 5.88
CA GLY A 13 -24.69 27.92 5.73
C GLY A 13 -26.17 27.67 6.07
N LEU A 14 -26.50 26.52 6.67
CA LEU A 14 -27.90 26.04 6.77
C LEU A 14 -28.56 26.18 8.15
N HIS A 15 -27.85 26.48 9.24
CA HIS A 15 -28.47 26.58 10.57
C HIS A 15 -27.97 27.79 11.37
N SER A 16 -28.90 28.55 11.96
CA SER A 16 -28.60 29.65 12.88
C SER A 16 -28.23 29.13 14.28
N TYR A 17 -27.49 29.97 15.00
CA TYR A 17 -26.83 29.77 16.31
C TYR A 17 -27.65 29.16 17.49
N PRO A 18 -29.01 29.09 17.56
CA PRO A 18 -29.65 28.59 18.79
C PRO A 18 -29.77 27.06 18.94
N SER A 19 -29.66 26.25 17.87
CA SER A 19 -29.98 24.81 17.95
C SER A 19 -28.79 23.89 18.23
N LEU A 20 -27.55 24.33 18.01
CA LEU A 20 -26.35 23.48 18.19
C LEU A 20 -25.82 23.42 19.63
N GLY A 21 -26.22 24.34 20.51
CA GLY A 21 -25.78 24.38 21.91
C GLY A 21 -26.27 23.20 22.77
N VAL A 22 -27.30 22.48 22.33
CA VAL A 22 -27.92 21.39 23.11
C VAL A 22 -27.36 20.01 22.72
N HIS A 23 -26.73 19.86 21.53
CA HIS A 23 -26.32 18.57 20.95
C HIS A 23 -24.90 18.61 20.31
N GLY A 24 -23.92 19.18 21.03
CA GLY A 24 -22.52 19.24 20.58
C GLY A 24 -21.72 17.95 20.77
N TYR A 25 -20.51 17.88 20.20
CA TYR A 25 -19.62 16.70 20.22
C TYR A 25 -19.37 16.18 21.63
N LEU A 26 -19.32 17.08 22.62
CA LEU A 26 -19.04 16.76 24.01
C LEU A 26 -20.28 16.28 24.80
N THR A 27 -21.49 16.54 24.31
CA THR A 27 -22.74 16.21 25.03
C THR A 27 -22.95 14.71 25.23
N ALA A 28 -23.42 14.33 26.41
CA ALA A 28 -23.81 12.98 26.78
C ALA A 28 -25.14 13.02 27.57
N GLU A 29 -26.11 12.18 27.21
CA GLU A 29 -27.37 12.04 27.94
C GLU A 29 -27.25 11.03 29.09
N SER A 30 -27.87 11.33 30.23
CA SER A 30 -27.89 10.46 31.41
C SER A 30 -28.72 9.18 31.18
N ARG A 31 -29.70 9.22 30.27
CA ARG A 31 -30.57 8.08 29.92
C ARG A 31 -30.08 7.47 28.60
N ARG A 32 -29.33 6.37 28.70
CA ARG A 32 -28.73 5.70 27.53
C ARG A 32 -29.80 5.05 26.65
N SER A 33 -29.91 5.48 25.40
CA SER A 33 -30.72 4.81 24.37
C SER A 33 -29.96 3.69 23.65
N GLN A 34 -28.61 3.74 23.65
CA GLN A 34 -27.75 2.76 22.99
C GLN A 34 -26.54 2.38 23.88
N PRO A 35 -26.03 1.14 23.80
CA PRO A 35 -24.87 0.73 24.58
C PRO A 35 -23.60 1.45 24.11
N LEU A 36 -22.77 1.87 25.06
CA LEU A 36 -21.44 2.47 24.87
C LEU A 36 -21.38 3.78 24.06
N CYS A 37 -22.50 4.36 23.61
CA CYS A 37 -22.53 5.71 23.02
C CYS A 37 -23.44 6.59 23.87
N GLY A 38 -22.86 7.57 24.58
CA GLY A 38 -23.61 8.50 25.43
C GLY A 38 -24.27 9.64 24.65
N ASN A 39 -23.96 9.79 23.36
CA ASN A 39 -24.49 10.86 22.52
C ASN A 39 -25.83 10.45 21.86
N LYS A 40 -26.79 11.38 21.82
CA LYS A 40 -28.13 11.20 21.27
C LYS A 40 -28.14 10.82 19.78
N GLU A 41 -27.11 11.20 19.02
CA GLU A 41 -27.00 10.88 17.59
C GLU A 41 -26.74 9.38 17.32
N GLY A 42 -26.25 8.64 18.31
CA GLY A 42 -25.99 7.20 18.22
C GLY A 42 -24.78 6.80 17.34
N TRP A 43 -24.73 5.52 16.96
CA TRP A 43 -23.61 4.91 16.23
C TRP A 43 -23.61 5.10 14.70
N GLY A 44 -24.63 5.76 14.14
CA GLY A 44 -24.76 5.88 12.68
C GLY A 44 -23.57 6.62 12.05
N PRO A 45 -23.13 6.27 10.83
CA PRO A 45 -21.99 6.96 10.21
C PRO A 45 -22.30 8.42 9.89
N LEU A 46 -23.54 8.75 9.53
CA LEU A 46 -23.97 10.13 9.26
C LEU A 46 -25.00 10.54 10.32
N SER A 47 -24.85 11.75 10.87
CA SER A 47 -25.87 12.32 11.74
C SER A 47 -27.16 12.59 10.94
N LYS A 48 -28.30 12.39 11.60
CA LYS A 48 -29.62 12.68 11.04
C LYS A 48 -29.97 14.16 11.06
N GLU A 49 -29.34 14.91 11.96
CA GLU A 49 -29.62 16.33 12.19
C GLU A 49 -28.59 17.25 11.51
N ARG A 50 -27.40 16.73 11.19
CA ARG A 50 -26.34 17.49 10.53
C ARG A 50 -25.62 16.66 9.48
N TYR A 51 -25.08 17.34 8.47
CA TYR A 51 -24.25 16.72 7.44
C TYR A 51 -22.79 16.54 7.91
N ASP A 52 -22.64 15.73 8.96
CA ASP A 52 -21.35 15.38 9.56
C ASP A 52 -21.36 13.96 10.13
N PHE A 53 -20.18 13.42 10.42
CA PHE A 53 -20.07 12.13 11.10
C PHE A 53 -20.57 12.24 12.55
N THR A 54 -21.17 11.17 13.07
CA THR A 54 -21.57 11.16 14.49
C THR A 54 -20.33 11.12 15.41
N PRO A 55 -20.39 11.70 16.62
CA PRO A 55 -19.27 11.74 17.56
C PRO A 55 -18.69 10.37 17.86
N CYS A 56 -19.55 9.40 18.18
CA CYS A 56 -19.13 8.03 18.49
C CYS A 56 -18.46 7.36 17.27
N PHE A 57 -18.97 7.56 16.05
CA PHE A 57 -18.37 7.00 14.83
C PHE A 57 -16.99 7.62 14.50
N MET A 58 -16.79 8.91 14.74
CA MET A 58 -15.47 9.54 14.54
C MET A 58 -14.41 8.95 15.47
N ASP A 59 -14.75 8.72 16.74
CA ASP A 59 -13.83 8.12 17.68
C ASP A 59 -13.60 6.62 17.42
N VAL A 60 -14.45 5.95 16.62
CA VAL A 60 -14.16 4.59 16.12
C VAL A 60 -12.96 4.62 15.18
N TRP A 61 -12.81 5.67 14.36
CA TRP A 61 -11.66 5.80 13.48
C TRP A 61 -10.38 5.98 14.31
N VAL A 62 -10.42 6.87 15.31
CA VAL A 62 -9.29 7.10 16.23
C VAL A 62 -8.95 5.81 17.00
N ALA A 63 -9.96 5.12 17.54
CA ALA A 63 -9.77 3.85 18.24
C ALA A 63 -9.24 2.74 17.33
N SER A 64 -9.64 2.72 16.05
CA SER A 64 -9.13 1.75 15.06
C SER A 64 -7.65 1.98 14.77
N VAL A 65 -7.22 3.24 14.64
CA VAL A 65 -5.80 3.59 14.50
C VAL A 65 -5.01 3.22 15.76
N ALA A 66 -5.57 3.49 16.94
CA ALA A 66 -4.95 3.11 18.21
C ALA A 66 -4.83 1.58 18.36
N ALA A 67 -5.86 0.83 17.98
CA ALA A 67 -5.84 -0.63 17.96
C ALA A 67 -4.79 -1.18 16.98
N PHE A 68 -4.65 -0.58 15.79
CA PHE A 68 -3.56 -0.88 14.86
C PHE A 68 -2.19 -0.61 15.50
N GLY A 69 -2.04 0.52 16.19
CA GLY A 69 -0.82 0.87 16.92
C GLY A 69 -0.46 -0.15 18.01
N ILE A 70 -1.45 -0.67 18.74
CA ILE A 70 -1.23 -1.68 19.79
C ILE A 70 -0.91 -3.05 19.18
N LEU A 71 -1.75 -3.56 18.27
CA LEU A 71 -1.60 -4.90 17.71
C LEU A 71 -0.39 -4.98 16.77
N GLY A 72 -0.31 -4.07 15.80
CA GLY A 72 0.82 -3.97 14.88
C GLY A 72 2.10 -3.60 15.62
N GLY A 73 1.99 -2.74 16.64
CA GLY A 73 3.12 -2.37 17.46
C GLY A 73 3.66 -3.50 18.32
N ALA A 74 2.80 -4.31 18.95
CA ALA A 74 3.22 -5.48 19.71
C ALA A 74 3.98 -6.50 18.83
N VAL A 75 3.49 -6.75 17.61
CA VAL A 75 4.19 -7.59 16.63
C VAL A 75 5.53 -6.98 16.23
N ALA A 76 5.59 -5.67 16.00
CA ALA A 76 6.82 -4.96 15.69
C ALA A 76 7.84 -5.04 16.83
N VAL A 77 7.43 -4.80 18.07
CA VAL A 77 8.28 -4.93 19.27
C VAL A 77 8.82 -6.36 19.39
N TRP A 78 7.96 -7.36 19.27
CA TRP A 78 8.35 -8.77 19.33
C TRP A 78 9.39 -9.11 18.26
N TRP A 79 9.15 -8.68 17.02
CA TRP A 79 10.07 -8.89 15.90
C TRP A 79 11.40 -8.16 16.11
N LEU A 80 11.37 -6.91 16.56
CA LEU A 80 12.57 -6.12 16.83
C LEU A 80 13.41 -6.77 17.92
N VAL A 81 12.78 -7.25 18.98
CA VAL A 81 13.47 -7.86 20.11
C VAL A 81 14.13 -9.18 19.72
N ARG A 82 13.46 -10.03 18.94
CA ARG A 82 13.94 -11.38 18.60
C ARG A 82 14.80 -11.47 17.35
N ALA A 83 14.50 -10.69 16.31
CA ALA A 83 15.11 -10.86 14.99
C ALA A 83 16.22 -9.87 14.66
N LYS A 84 16.36 -8.77 15.43
CA LYS A 84 17.34 -7.71 15.14
C LYS A 84 18.37 -7.56 16.24
N HIS A 85 19.64 -7.56 15.84
CA HIS A 85 20.77 -7.27 16.71
C HIS A 85 20.79 -5.81 17.14
N ARG A 86 21.46 -5.54 18.27
CA ARG A 86 21.64 -4.18 18.81
C ARG A 86 22.92 -3.57 18.23
N PHE A 87 22.82 -2.32 17.83
CA PHE A 87 23.93 -1.47 17.43
C PHE A 87 24.12 -0.38 18.49
N ALA A 88 25.37 -0.05 18.79
CA ALA A 88 25.70 1.05 19.69
C ALA A 88 25.73 2.36 18.88
N VAL A 89 24.61 3.08 18.85
CA VAL A 89 24.49 4.40 18.22
C VAL A 89 24.21 5.43 19.31
N GLN A 90 24.95 6.54 19.30
CA GLN A 90 24.73 7.62 20.27
C GLN A 90 23.33 8.25 20.08
N ARG A 91 22.75 8.70 21.18
CA ARG A 91 21.42 9.35 21.17
C ARG A 91 21.59 10.83 20.83
N ASP A 92 21.27 11.18 19.60
CA ASP A 92 21.30 12.56 19.12
C ASP A 92 20.12 13.39 19.67
N TRP A 93 20.16 14.70 19.46
CA TRP A 93 19.05 15.63 19.70
C TRP A 93 17.72 15.13 19.08
N HIS A 94 17.77 14.64 17.84
CA HIS A 94 16.61 14.13 17.12
C HIS A 94 15.90 12.98 17.84
N PHE A 95 16.65 12.12 18.54
CA PHE A 95 16.08 11.03 19.32
C PHE A 95 15.26 11.56 20.50
N TRP A 96 15.87 12.46 21.29
CA TRP A 96 15.21 13.04 22.45
C TRP A 96 14.01 13.89 22.07
N LEU A 97 14.10 14.65 20.98
CA LEU A 97 12.98 15.45 20.47
C LEU A 97 11.75 14.58 20.17
N LYS A 98 11.92 13.43 19.50
CA LYS A 98 10.82 12.48 19.22
C LYS A 98 10.17 11.94 20.49
N GLN A 99 10.99 11.53 21.47
CA GLN A 99 10.47 11.02 22.75
C GLN A 99 9.70 12.10 23.52
N ILE A 100 10.20 13.34 23.52
CA ILE A 100 9.52 14.48 24.15
C ILE A 100 8.21 14.80 23.43
N LEU A 101 8.18 14.78 22.10
CA LEU A 101 6.98 15.03 21.32
C LEU A 101 5.90 13.98 21.58
N ILE A 102 6.23 12.70 21.64
CA ILE A 102 5.26 11.65 21.99
C ILE A 102 4.72 11.86 23.40
N ALA A 103 5.58 12.17 24.37
CA ALA A 103 5.15 12.45 25.74
C ALA A 103 4.22 13.68 25.80
N ALA A 104 4.52 14.74 25.04
CA ALA A 104 3.69 15.93 24.94
C ALA A 104 2.33 15.64 24.26
N ILE A 105 2.31 14.81 23.21
CA ILE A 105 1.07 14.35 22.58
C ILE A 105 0.24 13.53 23.57
N ALA A 106 0.84 12.57 24.28
CA ALA A 106 0.14 11.79 25.31
C ALA A 106 -0.42 12.69 26.42
N ALA A 107 0.35 13.68 26.89
CA ALA A 107 -0.11 14.67 27.85
C ALA A 107 -1.30 15.48 27.31
N SER A 108 -1.27 15.91 26.03
CA SER A 108 -2.38 16.63 25.41
C SER A 108 -3.68 15.79 25.36
N VAL A 109 -3.57 14.48 25.12
CA VAL A 109 -4.72 13.55 25.12
C VAL A 109 -5.23 13.34 26.55
N LEU A 110 -4.33 13.26 27.54
CA LEU A 110 -4.70 13.18 28.95
C LEU A 110 -5.42 14.44 29.42
N VAL A 111 -4.96 15.63 29.01
CA VAL A 111 -5.64 16.90 29.30
C VAL A 111 -7.05 16.91 28.69
N GLN A 112 -7.20 16.46 27.44
CA GLN A 112 -8.52 16.32 26.81
C GLN A 112 -9.44 15.38 27.59
N LEU A 113 -8.91 14.25 28.07
CA LEU A 113 -9.65 13.28 28.87
C LEU A 113 -10.07 13.87 30.24
N VAL A 114 -9.18 14.59 30.92
CA VAL A 114 -9.48 15.27 32.19
C VAL A 114 -10.56 16.32 31.99
N LEU A 115 -10.45 17.15 30.94
CA LEU A 115 -11.47 18.14 30.60
C LEU A 115 -12.82 17.49 30.26
N GLN A 116 -12.82 16.34 29.60
CA GLN A 116 -14.04 15.60 29.31
C GLN A 116 -14.73 15.08 30.59
N ILE A 117 -13.96 14.54 31.54
CA ILE A 117 -14.49 14.06 32.82
C ILE A 117 -15.01 15.24 33.66
N ALA A 118 -14.26 16.34 33.73
CA ALA A 118 -14.63 17.52 34.52
C ALA A 118 -15.92 18.17 34.04
N ASN A 119 -16.18 18.18 32.72
CA ASN A 119 -17.41 18.73 32.15
C ASN A 119 -18.62 17.79 32.29
N TYR A 120 -18.41 16.47 32.41
CA TYR A 120 -19.50 15.46 32.44
C TYR A 120 -19.22 14.32 33.45
N PRO A 121 -19.25 14.60 34.77
CA PRO A 121 -18.83 13.66 35.82
C PRO A 121 -19.76 12.45 36.01
N ASP A 122 -21.03 12.54 35.58
CA ASP A 122 -22.02 11.46 35.82
C ASP A 122 -22.12 10.43 34.68
N VAL A 123 -21.55 10.72 33.50
CA VAL A 123 -21.77 9.91 32.28
C VAL A 123 -20.47 9.47 31.58
N TRP A 124 -19.30 9.91 32.05
CA TRP A 124 -18.02 9.72 31.35
C TRP A 124 -17.64 8.25 31.08
N ALA A 125 -17.85 7.33 32.02
CA ALA A 125 -17.41 5.94 31.89
C ALA A 125 -18.26 5.12 30.88
N GLY A 126 -19.50 5.56 30.63
CA GLY A 126 -20.43 4.92 29.71
C GLY A 126 -20.24 5.34 28.25
N ASP A 127 -19.34 6.28 27.97
CA ASP A 127 -19.14 6.85 26.64
C ASP A 127 -17.89 6.28 25.95
N PHE A 128 -18.05 5.80 24.72
CA PHE A 128 -16.95 5.28 23.89
C PHE A 128 -15.81 6.29 23.70
N ARG A 129 -16.08 7.60 23.74
CA ARG A 129 -15.07 8.66 23.60
C ARG A 129 -13.99 8.61 24.69
N PHE A 130 -14.39 8.25 25.91
CA PHE A 130 -13.45 8.05 27.02
C PHE A 130 -12.52 6.87 26.71
N TRP A 131 -13.09 5.72 26.33
CA TRP A 131 -12.33 4.52 25.99
C TRP A 131 -11.43 4.70 24.77
N SER A 132 -11.87 5.43 23.76
CA SER A 132 -11.05 5.78 22.59
C SER A 132 -9.80 6.53 23.03
N SER A 133 -9.94 7.56 23.87
CA SER A 133 -8.81 8.32 24.41
C SER A 133 -7.85 7.47 25.26
N VAL A 134 -8.39 6.57 26.10
CA VAL A 134 -7.58 5.63 26.89
C VAL A 134 -6.77 4.69 25.98
N ILE A 135 -7.40 4.12 24.96
CA ILE A 135 -6.73 3.22 24.01
C ILE A 135 -5.68 4.00 23.20
N THR A 136 -5.92 5.27 22.85
CA THR A 136 -4.92 6.13 22.20
C THR A 136 -3.70 6.39 23.09
N VAL A 137 -3.88 6.62 24.39
CA VAL A 137 -2.74 6.77 25.32
C VAL A 137 -1.94 5.46 25.41
N LEU A 138 -2.62 4.31 25.50
CA LEU A 138 -1.96 3.01 25.48
C LEU A 138 -1.21 2.77 24.16
N SER A 139 -1.79 3.14 23.02
CA SER A 139 -1.13 3.01 21.72
C SER A 139 0.09 3.90 21.62
N LEU A 140 0.04 5.14 22.11
CA LEU A 140 1.21 6.03 22.17
C LEU A 140 2.32 5.46 23.04
N GLY A 141 1.99 4.78 24.15
CA GLY A 141 2.96 4.03 24.94
C GLY A 141 3.66 2.92 24.15
N VAL A 142 2.92 2.17 23.33
CA VAL A 142 3.51 1.16 22.44
C VAL A 142 4.40 1.83 21.37
N ILE A 143 3.95 2.91 20.73
CA ILE A 143 4.74 3.63 19.73
C ILE A 143 6.03 4.20 20.33
N PHE A 144 5.98 4.73 21.55
CA PHE A 144 7.15 5.16 22.31
C PHE A 144 8.17 4.01 22.45
N THR A 145 7.71 2.82 22.86
CA THR A 145 8.61 1.66 22.99
C THR A 145 9.23 1.24 21.67
N ILE A 146 8.48 1.33 20.55
CA ILE A 146 9.00 0.98 19.23
C ILE A 146 10.09 1.97 18.82
N GLN A 147 9.84 3.28 18.87
CA GLN A 147 10.84 4.28 18.50
C GLN A 147 12.10 4.19 19.37
N TRP A 148 11.94 3.88 20.65
CA TRP A 148 13.06 3.63 21.55
C TRP A 148 13.91 2.43 21.09
N LEU A 149 13.27 1.32 20.74
CA LEU A 149 13.94 0.11 20.26
C LEU A 149 14.54 0.29 18.85
N GLU A 150 13.87 1.05 17.99
CA GLU A 150 14.29 1.34 16.63
C GLU A 150 15.66 2.01 16.58
N HIS A 151 15.92 2.99 17.45
CA HIS A 151 17.17 3.76 17.45
C HIS A 151 18.42 2.86 17.48
N ASN A 152 18.33 1.75 18.22
CA ASN A 152 19.44 0.83 18.41
C ASN A 152 19.40 -0.39 17.48
N ARG A 153 18.32 -0.63 16.73
CA ARG A 153 18.12 -1.92 16.02
C ARG A 153 17.78 -1.77 14.54
N LEU A 154 17.25 -0.62 14.13
CA LEU A 154 16.83 -0.36 12.76
C LEU A 154 17.56 0.84 12.20
N ARG A 155 17.96 0.70 10.93
CA ARG A 155 18.61 1.75 10.15
C ARG A 155 17.62 2.81 9.66
N ASN A 156 16.37 2.42 9.45
CA ASN A 156 15.30 3.29 8.96
C ASN A 156 14.13 3.32 9.95
N PRO A 157 13.27 4.35 9.87
CA PRO A 157 11.94 4.35 10.48
C PRO A 157 11.15 3.07 10.25
N ASN A 158 10.48 2.55 11.27
CA ASN A 158 9.59 1.40 11.11
C ASN A 158 8.32 1.79 10.34
N GLY A 159 7.91 0.94 9.40
CA GLY A 159 6.68 1.10 8.65
C GLY A 159 5.42 1.22 9.52
N VAL A 160 5.33 0.46 10.63
CA VAL A 160 4.16 0.52 11.53
C VAL A 160 3.99 1.91 12.13
N VAL A 161 5.09 2.53 12.58
CA VAL A 161 5.08 3.87 13.17
C VAL A 161 4.72 4.93 12.11
N LEU A 162 5.29 4.83 10.91
CA LEU A 162 4.98 5.74 9.80
C LEU A 162 3.49 5.67 9.41
N PHE A 163 2.92 4.47 9.28
CA PHE A 163 1.49 4.32 8.98
C PHE A 163 0.60 4.74 10.14
N TYR A 164 1.00 4.47 11.39
CA TYR A 164 0.27 4.91 12.57
C TYR A 164 0.10 6.44 12.56
N TRP A 165 1.18 7.19 12.38
CA TRP A 165 1.13 8.65 12.33
C TRP A 165 0.31 9.16 11.14
N LEU A 166 0.50 8.58 9.95
CA LEU A 166 -0.28 8.96 8.76
C LEU A 166 -1.79 8.76 8.99
N LEU A 167 -2.20 7.59 9.49
CA LEU A 167 -3.60 7.28 9.74
C LEU A 167 -4.17 8.11 10.89
N LEU A 168 -3.38 8.38 11.93
CA LEU A 168 -3.78 9.24 13.04
C LEU A 168 -4.02 10.67 12.58
N LEU A 169 -3.15 11.21 11.72
CA LEU A 169 -3.32 12.53 11.12
C LEU A 169 -4.58 12.63 10.26
N ILE A 170 -4.91 11.58 9.50
CA ILE A 170 -6.17 11.52 8.73
C ILE A 170 -7.37 11.53 9.69
N ALA A 171 -7.38 10.66 10.71
CA ALA A 171 -8.46 10.61 11.69
C ALA A 171 -8.62 11.94 12.45
N TYR A 172 -7.50 12.56 12.87
CA TYR A 172 -7.51 13.85 13.54
C TYR A 172 -7.93 15.00 12.63
N SER A 173 -7.64 14.95 11.33
CA SER A 173 -8.11 15.95 10.36
C SER A 173 -9.63 15.90 10.23
N VAL A 174 -10.20 14.70 10.13
CA VAL A 174 -11.66 14.50 10.07
C VAL A 174 -12.32 15.01 11.35
N LYS A 175 -11.78 14.65 12.52
CA LYS A 175 -12.29 15.09 13.82
C LYS A 175 -12.12 16.60 14.04
N LEU A 176 -11.00 17.21 13.60
CA LEU A 176 -10.78 18.66 13.66
C LEU A 176 -11.86 19.42 12.87
N ARG A 177 -12.14 18.97 11.64
CA ARG A 177 -13.19 19.55 10.81
C ARG A 177 -14.54 19.50 11.52
N SER A 178 -14.86 18.37 12.13
CA SER A 178 -16.12 18.24 12.86
C SER A 178 -16.18 19.15 14.09
N LEU A 179 -15.10 19.24 14.87
CA LEU A 179 -15.03 20.13 16.04
C LEU A 179 -15.21 21.61 15.65
N ILE A 180 -14.64 22.03 14.51
CA ILE A 180 -14.84 23.39 13.96
C ILE A 180 -16.29 23.57 13.50
N SER A 181 -16.86 22.59 12.78
CA SER A 181 -18.25 22.65 12.31
C SER A 181 -19.27 22.71 13.45
N GLN A 182 -18.94 22.16 14.61
CA GLN A 182 -19.77 22.16 15.80
C GLN A 182 -19.49 23.34 16.74
N GLN A 183 -18.61 24.25 16.32
CA GLN A 183 -18.22 25.44 17.08
C GLN A 183 -17.75 25.13 18.51
N VAL A 184 -17.03 24.02 18.70
CA VAL A 184 -16.51 23.65 20.03
C VAL A 184 -15.54 24.71 20.57
N TYR A 185 -14.98 25.54 19.69
CA TYR A 185 -14.13 26.68 20.05
C TYR A 185 -14.85 27.78 20.85
N THR A 186 -16.17 27.97 20.69
CA THR A 186 -16.93 28.93 21.50
C THR A 186 -17.43 28.32 22.80
N SER A 187 -17.91 27.07 22.74
CA SER A 187 -18.52 26.41 23.88
C SER A 187 -17.49 25.87 24.87
N HIS A 188 -16.44 25.17 24.42
CA HIS A 188 -15.45 24.49 25.26
C HIS A 188 -14.01 24.77 24.75
N LEU A 189 -13.60 26.04 24.87
CA LEU A 189 -12.30 26.54 24.39
C LEU A 189 -11.08 25.72 24.89
N PRO A 190 -10.97 25.32 26.17
CA PRO A 190 -9.79 24.58 26.65
C PRO A 190 -9.59 23.22 25.96
N TYR A 191 -10.70 22.51 25.70
CA TYR A 191 -10.66 21.22 25.00
C TYR A 191 -10.21 21.39 23.55
N PHE A 192 -10.76 22.42 22.87
CA PHE A 192 -10.41 22.72 21.48
C PHE A 192 -8.93 23.10 21.33
N ILE A 193 -8.39 23.92 22.23
CA ILE A 193 -6.96 24.29 22.22
C ILE A 193 -6.09 23.05 22.45
N ALA A 194 -6.38 22.24 23.46
CA ALA A 194 -5.63 21.02 23.76
C ALA A 194 -5.62 20.05 22.57
N TYR A 195 -6.74 19.93 21.86
CA TYR A 195 -6.85 19.14 20.64
C TYR A 195 -5.99 19.69 19.49
N CYS A 196 -6.06 20.99 19.22
CA CYS A 196 -5.27 21.65 18.19
C CYS A 196 -3.76 21.54 18.45
N VAL A 197 -3.33 21.66 19.72
CA VAL A 197 -1.94 21.45 20.12
C VAL A 197 -1.51 20.01 19.86
N GLY A 198 -2.28 19.02 20.32
CA GLY A 198 -1.98 17.60 20.07
C GLY A 198 -1.91 17.26 18.58
N TYR A 199 -2.79 17.84 17.77
CA TYR A 199 -2.79 17.68 16.31
C TYR A 199 -1.54 18.29 15.65
N GLY A 200 -1.16 19.51 16.04
CA GLY A 200 0.05 20.17 15.54
C GLY A 200 1.32 19.39 15.92
N LEU A 201 1.41 18.91 17.16
CA LEU A 201 2.53 18.08 17.62
C LEU A 201 2.61 16.75 16.83
N SER A 202 1.46 16.15 16.49
CA SER A 202 1.41 14.93 15.68
C SER A 202 1.96 15.15 14.26
N TRP A 203 1.72 16.33 13.66
CA TRP A 203 2.30 16.70 12.37
C TRP A 203 3.82 16.86 12.45
N LEU A 204 4.31 17.50 13.51
CA LEU A 204 5.75 17.67 13.74
C LEU A 204 6.44 16.30 13.90
N GLU A 205 5.85 15.41 14.69
CA GLU A 205 6.37 14.06 14.91
C GLU A 205 6.40 13.25 13.61
N PHE A 206 5.32 13.29 12.82
CA PHE A 206 5.29 12.63 11.50
C PHE A 206 6.35 13.18 10.55
N GLY A 207 6.51 14.51 10.49
CA GLY A 207 7.53 15.16 9.67
C GLY A 207 8.96 14.76 10.08
N LEU A 208 9.22 14.71 11.39
CA LEU A 208 10.53 14.29 11.94
C LEU A 208 10.81 12.81 11.70
N GLU A 209 9.80 11.94 11.69
CA GLU A 209 9.99 10.52 11.40
C GLU A 209 10.17 10.25 9.90
N TRP A 210 9.44 10.96 9.04
CA TRP A 210 9.51 10.74 7.60
C TRP A 210 10.70 11.44 6.94
N LEU A 211 10.90 12.74 7.20
CA LEU A 211 11.82 13.57 6.42
C LEU A 211 13.26 13.56 6.93
N VAL A 212 13.46 13.35 8.24
CA VAL A 212 14.79 13.45 8.84
C VAL A 212 15.47 12.08 8.82
N PRO A 213 16.53 11.89 7.99
CA PRO A 213 17.26 10.63 7.96
C PRO A 213 17.99 10.40 9.29
N LYS A 214 18.00 9.15 9.77
CA LYS A 214 18.77 8.77 10.96
C LYS A 214 20.27 8.85 10.65
N LYS A 215 21.04 9.41 11.59
CA LYS A 215 22.50 9.45 11.50
C LYS A 215 23.06 8.04 11.67
N LYS A 216 23.86 7.59 10.71
CA LYS A 216 24.48 6.25 10.72
C LYS A 216 25.82 6.30 11.46
N SER A 217 26.25 5.15 11.99
CA SER A 217 27.61 4.99 12.52
C SER A 217 28.65 5.12 11.39
N ALA A 218 29.87 5.57 11.70
CA ALA A 218 30.95 5.74 10.71
C ALA A 218 31.28 4.43 9.96
N TYR A 219 31.20 3.27 10.63
CA TYR A 219 31.42 1.97 9.99
C TYR A 219 30.31 1.62 8.99
N GLN A 220 29.06 2.02 9.26
CA GLN A 220 27.96 1.82 8.34
C GLN A 220 28.07 2.69 7.10
N GLN A 221 28.59 3.92 7.22
CA GLN A 221 28.78 4.80 6.07
C GLN A 221 29.77 4.20 5.04
N LEU A 222 30.77 3.45 5.50
CA LEU A 222 31.75 2.79 4.63
C LEU A 222 31.18 1.54 3.94
N GLU A 223 30.28 0.80 4.58
CA GLU A 223 29.59 -0.35 3.96
C GLU A 223 28.48 0.09 2.99
N ASP A 224 28.05 1.35 3.09
CA ASP A 224 26.87 1.90 2.40
C ASP A 224 27.12 2.47 1.00
N GLU A 225 28.35 2.88 0.67
CA GLU A 225 28.63 3.53 -0.62
C GLU A 225 28.26 2.60 -1.80
N ASP A 226 28.31 1.29 -1.56
CA ASP A 226 28.10 0.24 -2.55
C ASP A 226 26.79 -0.55 -2.36
N GLU A 227 26.02 -0.34 -1.28
CA GLU A 227 24.83 -1.15 -0.96
C GLU A 227 23.54 -0.64 -1.65
N CYS A 228 22.66 -1.57 -2.05
CA CYS A 228 21.40 -1.23 -2.69
C CYS A 228 20.50 -0.32 -1.82
N PRO A 229 20.03 0.84 -2.32
CA PRO A 229 19.20 1.78 -1.55
C PRO A 229 17.90 1.21 -0.99
N ILE A 230 17.40 0.12 -1.57
CA ILE A 230 16.19 -0.55 -1.11
C ILE A 230 16.34 -1.13 0.31
N GLU A 231 17.55 -1.46 0.75
CA GLU A 231 17.82 -2.03 2.09
C GLU A 231 17.67 -0.96 3.19
N TYR A 232 17.93 0.31 2.86
CA TYR A 232 17.79 1.44 3.78
C TYR A 232 16.66 2.43 3.40
N ALA A 233 15.80 2.06 2.44
CA ALA A 233 14.64 2.87 2.08
C ALA A 233 13.51 2.76 3.12
N THR A 234 12.81 3.87 3.37
CA THR A 234 11.56 3.86 4.16
C THR A 234 10.44 3.19 3.37
N VAL A 235 9.39 2.74 4.07
CA VAL A 235 8.23 2.14 3.39
C VAL A 235 7.61 3.09 2.38
N PHE A 236 7.50 4.38 2.68
CA PHE A 236 7.00 5.37 1.70
C PHE A 236 7.93 5.53 0.51
N SER A 237 9.26 5.53 0.71
CA SER A 237 10.22 5.59 -0.39
C SER A 237 10.13 4.37 -1.30
N ILE A 238 9.93 3.17 -0.73
CA ILE A 238 9.68 1.95 -1.49
C ILE A 238 8.35 2.03 -2.26
N LEU A 239 7.29 2.53 -1.63
CA LEU A 239 5.97 2.67 -2.24
C LEU A 239 5.97 3.63 -3.44
N THR A 240 6.67 4.76 -3.32
CA THR A 240 6.74 5.82 -4.35
C THR A 240 7.92 5.68 -5.31
N PHE A 241 8.79 4.67 -5.12
CA PHE A 241 10.06 4.51 -5.84
C PHE A 241 11.02 5.71 -5.71
N SER A 242 10.87 6.52 -4.67
CA SER A 242 11.70 7.72 -4.47
C SER A 242 13.18 7.40 -4.23
N TRP A 243 13.52 6.19 -3.77
CA TRP A 243 14.90 5.75 -3.60
C TRP A 243 15.68 5.67 -4.93
N MET A 244 14.99 5.57 -6.07
CA MET A 244 15.60 5.54 -7.40
C MET A 244 15.91 6.94 -7.94
N THR A 245 15.26 7.99 -7.40
CA THR A 245 15.39 9.38 -7.86
C THR A 245 16.83 9.90 -7.92
N PRO A 246 17.73 9.63 -6.94
CA PRO A 246 19.12 10.07 -7.01
C PRO A 246 19.85 9.55 -8.25
N MET A 247 19.68 8.26 -8.57
CA MET A 247 20.30 7.64 -9.74
C MET A 247 19.71 8.16 -11.03
N MET A 248 18.38 8.34 -11.12
CA MET A 248 17.76 8.95 -12.30
C MET A 248 18.27 10.37 -12.55
N ARG A 249 18.45 11.17 -11.49
CA ARG A 249 18.97 12.53 -11.59
C ARG A 249 20.44 12.55 -12.01
N TYR A 250 21.23 11.58 -11.57
CA TYR A 250 22.62 11.42 -12.01
C TYR A 250 22.69 10.96 -13.48
N GLY A 251 21.89 9.97 -13.87
CA GLY A 251 21.78 9.48 -15.25
C GLY A 251 21.28 10.52 -16.26
N TYR A 252 20.48 11.50 -15.80
CA TYR A 252 20.10 12.66 -16.62
C TYR A 252 21.29 13.59 -16.93
N LYS A 253 22.27 13.67 -16.01
CA LYS A 253 23.43 14.57 -16.15
C LYS A 253 24.64 13.89 -16.79
N LYS A 254 24.84 12.61 -16.52
CA LYS A 254 25.99 11.82 -16.99
C LYS A 254 25.50 10.45 -17.44
N PHE A 255 26.09 9.93 -18.51
CA PHE A 255 25.80 8.58 -18.97
C PHE A 255 26.24 7.56 -17.90
N LEU A 256 25.33 6.66 -17.53
CA LEU A 256 25.59 5.65 -16.50
C LEU A 256 26.53 4.57 -17.04
N THR A 257 27.59 4.30 -16.29
CA THR A 257 28.48 3.14 -16.48
C THR A 257 28.17 2.05 -15.44
N GLU A 258 28.73 0.86 -15.60
CA GLU A 258 28.53 -0.26 -14.65
C GLU A 258 28.96 0.12 -13.23
N ASP A 259 30.06 0.86 -13.10
CA ASP A 259 30.60 1.33 -11.82
C ASP A 259 29.72 2.38 -11.11
N ASP A 260 28.80 3.03 -11.85
CA ASP A 260 27.87 4.00 -11.27
C ASP A 260 26.61 3.34 -10.68
N LEU A 261 26.42 2.03 -10.90
CA LEU A 261 25.24 1.28 -10.46
C LEU A 261 25.44 0.69 -9.06
N TRP A 262 24.38 0.69 -8.25
CA TRP A 262 24.41 0.02 -6.95
C TRP A 262 24.54 -1.49 -7.09
N ASN A 263 25.18 -2.13 -6.10
CA ASN A 263 25.17 -3.58 -6.02
C ASN A 263 23.75 -4.13 -5.81
N LEU A 264 23.56 -5.39 -6.21
CA LEU A 264 22.30 -6.10 -5.98
C LEU A 264 22.03 -6.23 -4.47
N ALA A 265 20.76 -6.13 -4.09
CA ALA A 265 20.32 -6.46 -2.74
C ALA A 265 20.74 -7.88 -2.36
N LYS A 266 21.13 -8.11 -1.10
CA LYS A 266 21.72 -9.38 -0.64
C LYS A 266 20.83 -10.59 -0.96
N ARG A 267 19.51 -10.41 -0.85
CA ARG A 267 18.46 -11.41 -1.16
C ARG A 267 18.33 -11.75 -2.65
N ASP A 268 18.78 -10.86 -3.53
CA ASP A 268 18.64 -10.93 -4.99
C ASP A 268 19.92 -11.41 -5.67
N THR A 269 21.00 -11.61 -4.90
CA THR A 269 22.26 -12.16 -5.40
C THR A 269 22.08 -13.60 -5.91
N THR A 270 22.89 -13.97 -6.91
CA THR A 270 22.91 -15.32 -7.50
C THR A 270 23.18 -16.40 -6.46
N LYS A 271 24.03 -16.11 -5.47
CA LYS A 271 24.33 -17.03 -4.36
C LYS A 271 23.08 -17.36 -3.57
N ASN A 272 22.39 -16.34 -3.05
CA ASN A 272 21.21 -16.54 -2.19
C ASN A 272 20.03 -17.14 -2.96
N THR A 273 19.78 -16.69 -4.18
CA THR A 273 18.69 -17.22 -5.02
C THR A 273 18.96 -18.65 -5.46
N GLY A 274 20.22 -18.98 -5.80
CA GLY A 274 20.67 -20.34 -6.10
C GLY A 274 20.54 -21.27 -4.89
N GLU A 275 21.05 -20.87 -3.72
CA GLU A 275 20.94 -21.64 -2.47
C GLU A 275 19.48 -21.90 -2.08
N ALA A 276 18.61 -20.90 -2.20
CA ALA A 276 17.18 -21.05 -1.93
C ALA A 276 16.51 -22.08 -2.86
N PHE A 277 16.85 -22.05 -4.15
CA PHE A 277 16.35 -23.03 -5.12
C PHE A 277 16.90 -24.43 -4.85
N THR A 278 18.22 -24.57 -4.63
CA THR A 278 18.86 -25.86 -4.37
C THR A 278 18.28 -26.53 -3.13
N LYS A 279 18.09 -25.79 -2.04
CA LYS A 279 17.46 -26.29 -0.82
C LYS A 279 16.01 -26.77 -1.07
N ALA A 280 15.25 -26.04 -1.88
CA ALA A 280 13.90 -26.44 -2.24
C ALA A 280 13.86 -27.67 -3.15
N TRP A 281 14.83 -27.78 -4.06
CA TRP A 281 15.01 -28.91 -4.98
C TRP A 281 15.43 -30.19 -4.26
N GLU A 282 16.38 -30.12 -3.32
CA GLU A 282 16.81 -31.25 -2.49
C GLU A 282 15.64 -31.86 -1.71
N LYS A 283 14.82 -31.00 -1.08
CA LYS A 283 13.60 -31.43 -0.39
C LYS A 283 12.56 -32.09 -1.31
N GLU A 284 12.54 -31.70 -2.59
CA GLU A 284 11.66 -32.30 -3.58
C GLU A 284 12.21 -33.64 -4.11
N LEU A 285 13.53 -33.82 -4.13
CA LEU A 285 14.18 -35.10 -4.47
C LEU A 285 13.89 -36.19 -3.42
N GLU A 286 13.65 -35.82 -2.17
CA GLU A 286 13.25 -36.75 -1.10
C GLU A 286 11.84 -37.34 -1.33
N HIS A 287 11.00 -36.73 -2.17
CA HIS A 287 9.66 -37.23 -2.45
C HIS A 287 9.67 -38.39 -3.45
N SER A 288 9.13 -39.55 -3.05
CA SER A 288 9.12 -40.79 -3.84
C SER A 288 8.26 -40.76 -5.11
N ARG A 289 7.43 -39.72 -5.32
CA ARG A 289 6.50 -39.61 -6.47
C ARG A 289 7.09 -38.91 -7.70
N GLY A 290 8.41 -38.71 -7.72
CA GLY A 290 9.12 -38.03 -8.80
C GLY A 290 9.21 -36.51 -8.54
N PRO A 291 10.41 -35.93 -8.70
CA PRO A 291 10.64 -34.53 -8.36
C PRO A 291 10.01 -33.59 -9.40
N SER A 292 9.29 -32.57 -8.95
CA SER A 292 8.67 -31.58 -9.82
C SER A 292 9.35 -30.21 -9.73
N LEU A 293 9.84 -29.71 -10.87
CA LEU A 293 10.50 -28.39 -10.93
C LEU A 293 9.55 -27.25 -10.50
N TRP A 294 8.28 -27.35 -10.89
CA TRP A 294 7.26 -26.38 -10.53
C TRP A 294 7.08 -26.24 -9.03
N MET A 295 7.05 -27.37 -8.29
CA MET A 295 6.91 -27.33 -6.83
C MET A 295 8.17 -26.76 -6.17
N ALA A 296 9.36 -27.09 -6.66
CA ALA A 296 10.61 -26.53 -6.13
C ALA A 296 10.67 -25.01 -6.32
N ILE A 297 10.32 -24.50 -7.51
CA ILE A 297 10.23 -23.06 -7.79
C ILE A 297 9.21 -22.40 -6.87
N PHE A 298 8.01 -22.98 -6.75
CA PHE A 298 6.95 -22.41 -5.90
C PHE A 298 7.36 -22.40 -4.42
N ARG A 299 8.00 -23.46 -3.93
CA ARG A 299 8.50 -23.53 -2.54
C ARG A 299 9.61 -22.50 -2.27
N ALA A 300 10.49 -22.25 -3.23
CA ALA A 300 11.58 -21.28 -3.08
C ALA A 300 11.10 -19.82 -3.16
N PHE A 301 10.18 -19.49 -4.09
CA PHE A 301 9.90 -18.10 -4.47
C PHE A 301 8.44 -17.65 -4.28
N SER A 302 7.54 -18.47 -3.72
CA SER A 302 6.13 -18.09 -3.53
C SER A 302 5.91 -16.93 -2.56
N GLY A 303 6.73 -16.78 -1.52
CA GLY A 303 6.52 -15.75 -0.48
C GLY A 303 6.41 -14.32 -1.03
N PRO A 304 7.42 -13.81 -1.78
CA PRO A 304 7.32 -12.52 -2.47
C PRO A 304 6.18 -12.45 -3.50
N TYR A 305 5.91 -13.54 -4.21
CA TYR A 305 4.89 -13.61 -5.25
C TYR A 305 3.46 -13.47 -4.71
N VAL A 306 3.13 -14.19 -3.63
CA VAL A 306 1.83 -14.13 -2.95
C VAL A 306 1.61 -12.75 -2.33
N ARG A 307 2.65 -12.12 -1.78
CA ARG A 307 2.56 -10.71 -1.34
C ARG A 307 2.23 -9.78 -2.50
N GLY A 308 2.75 -10.04 -3.70
CA GLY A 308 2.36 -9.32 -4.93
C GLY A 308 0.88 -9.49 -5.29
N SER A 309 0.33 -10.69 -5.11
CA SER A 309 -1.10 -10.97 -5.34
C SER A 309 -2.00 -10.09 -4.47
N LEU A 310 -1.65 -9.87 -3.20
CA LEU A 310 -2.43 -9.00 -2.30
C LEU A 310 -2.52 -7.56 -2.83
N PHE A 311 -1.42 -7.00 -3.33
CA PHE A 311 -1.43 -5.67 -3.97
C PHE A 311 -2.28 -5.64 -5.23
N LYS A 312 -2.31 -6.74 -6.00
CA LYS A 312 -3.17 -6.85 -7.19
C LYS A 312 -4.65 -6.83 -6.83
N ILE A 313 -5.07 -7.57 -5.80
CA ILE A 313 -6.46 -7.57 -5.31
C ILE A 313 -6.89 -6.16 -4.92
N VAL A 314 -6.03 -5.44 -4.18
CA VAL A 314 -6.30 -4.06 -3.76
C VAL A 314 -6.42 -3.14 -4.97
N SER A 315 -5.49 -3.21 -5.92
CA SER A 315 -5.53 -2.39 -7.13
C SER A 315 -6.79 -2.63 -7.96
N ASP A 316 -7.18 -3.89 -8.16
CA ASP A 316 -8.38 -4.27 -8.89
C ASP A 316 -9.65 -3.79 -8.18
N SER A 317 -9.72 -3.95 -6.85
CA SER A 317 -10.85 -3.43 -6.05
C SER A 317 -11.00 -1.92 -6.20
N LEU A 318 -9.90 -1.17 -6.06
CA LEU A 318 -9.90 0.28 -6.18
C LEU A 318 -10.28 0.74 -7.60
N ALA A 319 -9.86 0.01 -8.63
CA ALA A 319 -10.23 0.32 -10.01
C ALA A 319 -11.74 0.25 -10.25
N PHE A 320 -12.45 -0.69 -9.60
CA PHE A 320 -13.91 -0.80 -9.69
C PHE A 320 -14.67 0.14 -8.73
N ILE A 321 -14.03 0.63 -7.67
CA ILE A 321 -14.60 1.69 -6.82
C ILE A 321 -14.69 3.02 -7.58
N GLN A 322 -13.73 3.31 -8.46
CA GLN A 322 -13.69 4.55 -9.24
C GLN A 322 -14.98 4.87 -10.02
N PRO A 323 -15.54 3.97 -10.86
CA PRO A 323 -16.81 4.23 -11.56
C PRO A 323 -18.00 4.36 -10.62
N GLN A 324 -17.99 3.70 -9.45
CA GLN A 324 -19.05 3.85 -8.45
C GLN A 324 -19.02 5.24 -7.81
N LEU A 325 -17.83 5.78 -7.53
CA LEU A 325 -17.67 7.16 -7.06
C LEU A 325 -18.10 8.18 -8.11
N LEU A 326 -17.79 7.94 -9.39
CA LEU A 326 -18.27 8.79 -10.49
C LEU A 326 -19.81 8.81 -10.54
N ARG A 327 -20.47 7.66 -10.36
CA ARG A 327 -21.93 7.60 -10.27
C ARG A 327 -22.47 8.45 -9.12
N LEU A 328 -21.86 8.36 -7.94
CA LEU A 328 -22.24 9.19 -6.79
C LEU A 328 -22.05 10.68 -7.07
N LEU A 329 -20.98 11.05 -7.79
CA LEU A 329 -20.75 12.43 -8.21
C LEU A 329 -21.82 12.92 -9.19
N ILE A 330 -22.21 12.10 -10.17
CA ILE A 330 -23.28 12.44 -11.12
C ILE A 330 -24.61 12.63 -10.38
N ASN A 331 -24.96 11.74 -9.45
CA ASN A 331 -26.16 11.88 -8.63
C ASN A 331 -26.14 13.15 -7.78
N PHE A 332 -24.98 13.49 -7.21
CA PHE A 332 -24.79 14.75 -6.49
C PHE A 332 -25.02 15.96 -7.40
N VAL A 333 -24.47 15.98 -8.62
CA VAL A 333 -24.68 17.07 -9.58
C VAL A 333 -26.16 17.19 -9.97
N GLN A 334 -26.86 16.06 -10.15
CA GLN A 334 -28.30 16.05 -10.44
C GLN A 334 -29.15 16.61 -9.29
N SER A 335 -28.70 16.48 -8.04
CA SER A 335 -29.43 17.03 -6.89
C SER A 335 -29.56 18.56 -6.94
N TYR A 336 -28.60 19.27 -7.55
CA TYR A 336 -28.65 20.73 -7.74
C TYR A 336 -29.74 21.17 -8.72
N SER A 337 -30.24 20.26 -9.55
CA SER A 337 -31.39 20.53 -10.43
C SER A 337 -32.73 20.43 -9.68
N THR A 338 -32.74 19.95 -8.43
CA THR A 338 -33.93 19.75 -7.60
C THR A 338 -34.08 20.88 -6.58
N LYS A 339 -35.28 21.08 -6.00
CA LYS A 339 -35.59 22.16 -5.05
C LYS A 339 -34.81 22.10 -3.72
N GLU A 340 -34.20 20.95 -3.39
CA GLU A 340 -33.37 20.77 -2.19
C GLU A 340 -31.96 20.32 -2.60
N PRO A 341 -31.01 21.26 -2.78
CA PRO A 341 -29.66 20.92 -3.20
C PRO A 341 -28.89 20.25 -2.06
N GLU A 342 -28.14 19.20 -2.38
CA GLU A 342 -27.21 18.58 -1.43
C GLU A 342 -26.02 19.53 -1.14
N PRO A 343 -25.42 19.45 0.06
CA PRO A 343 -24.37 20.38 0.44
C PRO A 343 -23.07 20.13 -0.36
N VAL A 344 -22.39 21.22 -0.74
CA VAL A 344 -21.16 21.21 -1.57
C VAL A 344 -20.08 20.25 -1.04
N ILE A 345 -20.02 20.07 0.28
CA ILE A 345 -19.05 19.20 0.95
C ILE A 345 -19.16 17.73 0.52
N ARG A 346 -20.35 17.24 0.16
CA ARG A 346 -20.51 15.87 -0.34
C ARG A 346 -19.77 15.68 -1.66
N GLY A 347 -19.93 16.63 -2.58
CA GLY A 347 -19.21 16.63 -3.85
C GLY A 347 -17.69 16.70 -3.65
N ALA A 348 -17.23 17.58 -2.75
CA ALA A 348 -15.81 17.68 -2.42
C ALA A 348 -15.25 16.38 -1.81
N ALA A 349 -15.99 15.73 -0.91
CA ALA A 349 -15.59 14.45 -0.31
C ALA A 349 -15.54 13.31 -1.34
N ILE A 350 -16.51 13.25 -2.27
CA ILE A 350 -16.48 12.28 -3.38
C ILE A 350 -15.26 12.54 -4.27
N ALA A 351 -14.98 13.79 -4.64
CA ALA A 351 -13.83 14.15 -5.47
C ALA A 351 -12.49 13.79 -4.81
N LEU A 352 -12.33 14.10 -3.52
CA LEU A 352 -11.16 13.68 -2.74
C LEU A 352 -11.06 12.16 -2.63
N GLY A 353 -12.19 11.47 -2.47
CA GLY A 353 -12.26 10.01 -2.51
C GLY A 353 -11.80 9.43 -3.85
N MET A 354 -12.24 10.01 -4.97
CA MET A 354 -11.80 9.62 -6.32
C MET A 354 -10.30 9.81 -6.51
N PHE A 355 -9.74 10.92 -6.02
CA PHE A 355 -8.31 11.16 -6.05
C PHE A 355 -7.55 10.13 -5.22
N ALA A 356 -7.97 9.87 -3.98
CA ALA A 356 -7.33 8.90 -3.10
C ALA A 356 -7.39 7.47 -3.67
N VAL A 357 -8.54 7.07 -4.25
CA VAL A 357 -8.72 5.78 -4.92
C VAL A 357 -7.78 5.66 -6.12
N SER A 358 -7.67 6.69 -6.96
CA SER A 358 -6.78 6.67 -8.12
C SER A 358 -5.30 6.56 -7.74
N VAL A 359 -4.84 7.33 -6.74
CA VAL A 359 -3.47 7.27 -6.23
C VAL A 359 -3.18 5.91 -5.59
N GLY A 360 -4.10 5.40 -4.77
CA GLY A 360 -3.97 4.07 -4.15
C GLY A 360 -3.94 2.95 -5.18
N GLN A 361 -4.81 3.02 -6.20
CA GLN A 361 -4.90 2.05 -7.27
C GLN A 361 -3.60 1.99 -8.08
N THR A 362 -3.07 3.15 -8.45
CA THR A 362 -1.79 3.28 -9.19
C THR A 362 -0.62 2.76 -8.36
N THR A 363 -0.55 3.14 -7.07
CA THR A 363 0.51 2.70 -6.16
C THR A 363 0.50 1.17 -6.01
N ALA A 364 -0.67 0.59 -5.74
CA ALA A 364 -0.81 -0.85 -5.59
C ALA A 364 -0.48 -1.60 -6.89
N LEU A 365 -0.86 -1.05 -8.05
CA LEU A 365 -0.56 -1.65 -9.36
C LEU A 365 0.95 -1.73 -9.61
N HIS A 366 1.69 -0.65 -9.38
CA HIS A 366 3.13 -0.63 -9.61
C HIS A 366 3.89 -1.49 -8.60
N GLN A 367 3.45 -1.54 -7.34
CA GLN A 367 4.02 -2.45 -6.34
C GLN A 367 3.79 -3.92 -6.68
N TYR A 368 2.63 -4.24 -7.25
CA TYR A 368 2.36 -5.56 -7.81
C TYR A 368 3.34 -5.89 -8.94
N PHE A 369 3.48 -4.99 -9.93
CA PHE A 369 4.37 -5.22 -11.07
C PHE A 369 5.82 -5.45 -10.63
N GLN A 370 6.35 -4.58 -9.76
CA GLN A 370 7.71 -4.69 -9.26
C GLN A 370 7.97 -6.05 -8.59
N ARG A 371 7.07 -6.50 -7.70
CA ARG A 371 7.22 -7.80 -7.01
C ARG A 371 7.14 -8.98 -7.97
N SER A 372 6.29 -8.89 -8.98
CA SER A 372 6.16 -9.92 -10.01
C SER A 372 7.44 -10.02 -10.84
N PHE A 373 7.95 -8.86 -11.30
CA PHE A 373 9.22 -8.79 -12.03
C PHE A 373 10.42 -9.30 -11.23
N GLU A 374 10.58 -8.86 -9.98
CA GLU A 374 11.64 -9.34 -9.09
C GLU A 374 11.58 -10.86 -8.91
N THR A 375 10.38 -11.43 -8.71
CA THR A 375 10.22 -12.88 -8.55
C THR A 375 10.63 -13.62 -9.83
N GLY A 376 10.21 -13.14 -11.00
CA GLY A 376 10.61 -13.72 -12.28
C GLY A 376 12.12 -13.68 -12.50
N MET A 377 12.77 -12.55 -12.16
CA MET A 377 14.22 -12.43 -12.24
C MET A 377 14.93 -13.39 -11.29
N ARG A 378 14.47 -13.53 -10.03
CA ARG A 378 15.03 -14.51 -9.08
C ARG A 378 14.95 -15.93 -9.62
N ILE A 379 13.82 -16.31 -10.23
CA ILE A 379 13.64 -17.64 -10.84
C ILE A 379 14.62 -17.84 -12.00
N LYS A 380 14.72 -16.88 -12.91
CA LYS A 380 15.67 -16.95 -14.03
C LYS A 380 17.11 -17.11 -13.54
N THR A 381 17.55 -16.24 -12.64
CA THR A 381 18.92 -16.26 -12.10
C THR A 381 19.23 -17.58 -11.40
N ALA A 382 18.33 -18.08 -10.55
CA ALA A 382 18.52 -19.34 -9.84
C ALA A 382 18.58 -20.55 -10.79
N LEU A 383 17.68 -20.60 -11.78
CA LEU A 383 17.67 -21.68 -12.76
C LEU A 383 18.90 -21.66 -13.67
N THR A 384 19.32 -20.47 -14.13
CA THR A 384 20.56 -20.34 -14.92
C THR A 384 21.77 -20.82 -14.11
N ALA A 385 21.89 -20.44 -12.84
CA ALA A 385 22.95 -20.93 -11.96
C ALA A 385 22.89 -22.46 -11.75
N ALA A 386 21.70 -23.02 -11.56
CA ALA A 386 21.51 -24.46 -11.38
C ALA A 386 21.84 -25.27 -12.65
N ILE A 387 21.42 -24.79 -13.82
CA ILE A 387 21.73 -25.42 -15.11
C ILE A 387 23.25 -25.34 -15.36
N TYR A 388 23.89 -24.22 -15.01
CA TYR A 388 25.33 -24.05 -15.18
C TYR A 388 26.11 -24.96 -14.23
N GLY A 389 25.73 -24.99 -12.96
CA GLY A 389 26.33 -25.92 -11.99
C GLY A 389 26.15 -27.38 -12.39
N LYS A 390 25.03 -27.74 -13.04
CA LYS A 390 24.78 -29.08 -13.55
C LYS A 390 25.58 -29.40 -14.81
N SER A 391 25.74 -28.45 -15.74
CA SER A 391 26.51 -28.66 -16.99
C SER A 391 27.99 -28.93 -16.72
N LEU A 392 28.55 -28.33 -15.66
CA LEU A 392 29.93 -28.60 -15.20
C LEU A 392 30.12 -30.00 -14.60
N LYS A 393 29.04 -30.68 -14.21
CA LYS A 393 29.05 -32.00 -13.55
C LYS A 393 28.42 -33.09 -14.42
N LEU A 394 28.21 -32.83 -15.72
CA LEU A 394 27.62 -33.80 -16.63
C LEU A 394 28.62 -34.92 -16.96
N SER A 395 28.14 -36.16 -17.05
CA SER A 395 28.94 -37.28 -17.55
C SER A 395 29.26 -37.12 -19.04
N ASN A 396 30.25 -37.86 -19.55
CA ASN A 396 30.58 -37.86 -20.98
C ASN A 396 29.39 -38.24 -21.87
N GLU A 397 28.61 -39.25 -21.47
CA GLU A 397 27.38 -39.67 -22.15
C GLU A 397 26.31 -38.56 -22.13
N GLY A 398 26.09 -37.92 -20.97
CA GLY A 398 25.16 -36.81 -20.85
C GLY A 398 25.55 -35.62 -21.74
N ARG A 399 26.85 -35.34 -21.84
CA ARG A 399 27.41 -34.27 -22.67
C ARG A 399 27.37 -34.60 -24.16
N ALA A 400 27.40 -35.88 -24.54
CA ALA A 400 27.15 -36.31 -25.90
C ALA A 400 25.66 -36.23 -26.26
N SER A 401 24.76 -36.43 -25.30
CA SER A 401 23.29 -36.39 -25.52
C SER A 401 22.69 -34.99 -25.69
N LYS A 402 23.37 -33.94 -25.20
CA LYS A 402 22.91 -32.55 -25.24
C LYS A 402 24.03 -31.67 -25.77
N SER A 403 23.77 -30.96 -26.87
CA SER A 403 24.77 -30.05 -27.42
C SER A 403 24.99 -28.86 -26.49
N THR A 404 26.16 -28.23 -26.56
CA THR A 404 26.45 -26.98 -25.85
C THR A 404 25.42 -25.89 -26.20
N GLY A 405 24.95 -25.87 -27.46
CA GLY A 405 23.90 -24.96 -27.92
C GLY A 405 22.56 -25.20 -27.21
N ASP A 406 22.18 -26.45 -26.97
CA ASP A 406 20.94 -26.78 -26.25
C ASP A 406 20.99 -26.30 -24.80
N ILE A 407 22.14 -26.48 -24.14
CA ILE A 407 22.34 -26.04 -22.74
C ILE A 407 22.24 -24.51 -22.64
N VAL A 408 22.89 -23.78 -23.56
CA VAL A 408 22.80 -22.32 -23.62
C VAL A 408 21.36 -21.88 -23.93
N ASN A 409 20.65 -22.59 -24.81
CA ASN A 409 19.24 -22.32 -25.08
C ASN A 409 18.36 -22.50 -23.83
N TYR A 410 18.60 -23.53 -23.01
CA TYR A 410 17.90 -23.68 -21.73
C TYR A 410 18.15 -22.48 -20.81
N MET A 411 19.40 -22.02 -20.68
CA MET A 411 19.78 -20.90 -19.81
C MET A 411 19.28 -19.53 -20.29
N ALA A 412 19.10 -19.33 -21.60
CA ALA A 412 18.77 -18.04 -22.18
C ALA A 412 17.29 -17.91 -22.55
N VAL A 413 16.70 -18.93 -23.19
CA VAL A 413 15.35 -18.87 -23.77
C VAL A 413 14.32 -19.46 -22.82
N ASP A 414 14.57 -20.65 -22.27
CA ASP A 414 13.55 -21.34 -21.48
C ASP A 414 13.41 -20.75 -20.07
N THR A 415 14.51 -20.34 -19.43
CA THR A 415 14.45 -19.58 -18.17
C THR A 415 13.79 -18.21 -18.35
N GLN A 416 13.98 -17.54 -19.50
CA GLN A 416 13.30 -16.28 -19.81
C GLN A 416 11.79 -16.48 -19.90
N ARG A 417 11.33 -17.54 -20.59
CA ARG A 417 9.90 -17.86 -20.64
C ARG A 417 9.30 -18.13 -19.26
N LEU A 418 10.06 -18.75 -18.36
CA LEU A 418 9.63 -18.95 -16.97
C LEU A 418 9.58 -17.64 -16.19
N GLN A 419 10.52 -16.72 -16.41
CA GLN A 419 10.44 -15.36 -15.88
C GLN A 419 9.17 -14.66 -16.38
N ASP A 420 8.93 -14.67 -17.69
CA ASP A 420 7.77 -14.00 -18.31
C ASP A 420 6.45 -14.60 -17.79
N LEU A 421 6.40 -15.92 -17.53
CA LEU A 421 5.22 -16.56 -16.95
C LEU A 421 4.86 -15.97 -15.59
N THR A 422 5.84 -15.60 -14.75
CA THR A 422 5.52 -15.00 -13.44
C THR A 422 4.81 -13.65 -13.59
N GLN A 423 5.20 -12.86 -14.60
CA GLN A 423 4.60 -11.56 -14.90
C GLN A 423 3.12 -11.68 -15.30
N TYR A 424 2.79 -12.68 -16.13
CA TYR A 424 1.42 -12.90 -16.61
C TYR A 424 0.61 -13.87 -15.74
N GLY A 425 1.25 -14.70 -14.92
CA GLY A 425 0.60 -15.75 -14.14
C GLY A 425 -0.41 -15.22 -13.13
N GLN A 426 -0.21 -14.01 -12.61
CA GLN A 426 -1.17 -13.37 -11.71
C GLN A 426 -2.44 -12.92 -12.43
N GLN A 427 -2.38 -12.68 -13.74
CA GLN A 427 -3.57 -12.35 -14.54
C GLN A 427 -4.54 -13.53 -14.62
N LEU A 428 -4.07 -14.77 -14.45
CA LEU A 428 -4.91 -15.97 -14.54
C LEU A 428 -6.02 -16.00 -13.48
N TRP A 429 -5.73 -15.60 -12.24
CA TRP A 429 -6.73 -15.52 -11.17
C TRP A 429 -7.34 -14.11 -11.07
N SER A 430 -6.58 -13.06 -11.41
CA SER A 430 -7.06 -11.68 -11.36
C SER A 430 -8.14 -11.42 -12.41
N ALA A 431 -8.06 -12.01 -13.61
CA ALA A 431 -9.10 -11.83 -14.63
C ALA A 431 -10.49 -12.36 -14.17
N PRO A 432 -10.64 -13.60 -13.66
CA PRO A 432 -11.89 -14.04 -13.04
C PRO A 432 -12.38 -13.10 -11.92
N TYR A 433 -11.47 -12.64 -11.06
CA TYR A 433 -11.79 -11.70 -10.00
C TYR A 433 -12.35 -10.37 -10.52
N GLN A 434 -11.72 -9.78 -11.53
CA GLN A 434 -12.20 -8.56 -12.20
C GLN A 434 -13.57 -8.77 -12.88
N ILE A 435 -13.79 -9.93 -13.52
CA ILE A 435 -15.09 -10.26 -14.12
C ILE A 435 -16.17 -10.31 -13.04
N VAL A 436 -15.91 -10.93 -11.89
CA VAL A 436 -16.85 -10.97 -10.76
C VAL A 436 -17.15 -9.57 -10.22
N LEU A 437 -16.14 -8.71 -10.02
CA LEU A 437 -16.34 -7.33 -9.58
C LEU A 437 -17.14 -6.50 -10.59
N CYS A 438 -16.87 -6.68 -11.89
CA CYS A 438 -17.62 -6.06 -12.97
C CYS A 438 -19.09 -6.51 -12.94
N MET A 439 -19.33 -7.82 -12.79
CA MET A 439 -20.67 -8.40 -12.64
C MET A 439 -21.45 -7.83 -11.46
N ALA A 440 -20.84 -7.83 -10.28
CA ALA A 440 -21.47 -7.25 -9.10
C ALA A 440 -21.79 -5.76 -9.28
N SER A 441 -20.85 -5.00 -9.89
CA SER A 441 -21.00 -3.57 -10.11
C SER A 441 -22.12 -3.25 -11.10
N LEU A 442 -22.14 -3.90 -12.27
CA LEU A 442 -23.11 -3.63 -13.33
C LEU A 442 -24.51 -4.16 -13.01
N TYR A 443 -24.63 -5.27 -12.26
CA TYR A 443 -25.92 -5.78 -11.80
C TYR A 443 -26.70 -4.72 -10.99
N GLN A 444 -26.00 -3.94 -10.16
CA GLN A 444 -26.61 -2.84 -9.41
C GLN A 444 -27.04 -1.65 -10.28
N LEU A 445 -26.55 -1.53 -11.52
CA LEU A 445 -26.89 -0.43 -12.42
C LEU A 445 -28.00 -0.79 -13.41
N VAL A 446 -27.93 -1.99 -14.01
CA VAL A 446 -28.78 -2.35 -15.16
C VAL A 446 -29.59 -3.64 -14.90
N GLY A 447 -29.43 -4.26 -13.74
CA GLY A 447 -30.13 -5.50 -13.37
C GLY A 447 -29.76 -6.68 -14.27
N ILE A 448 -30.74 -7.54 -14.56
CA ILE A 448 -30.56 -8.80 -15.33
C ILE A 448 -30.10 -8.54 -16.77
N SER A 449 -30.41 -7.36 -17.32
CA SER A 449 -29.98 -6.94 -18.67
C SER A 449 -28.46 -6.97 -18.86
N MET A 450 -27.69 -6.96 -17.77
CA MET A 450 -26.24 -7.17 -17.81
C MET A 450 -25.83 -8.48 -18.51
N LEU A 451 -26.63 -9.54 -18.41
CA LEU A 451 -26.29 -10.87 -18.95
C LEU A 451 -26.05 -10.84 -20.47
N ALA A 452 -26.69 -9.92 -21.20
CA ALA A 452 -26.43 -9.71 -22.63
C ALA A 452 -24.97 -9.28 -22.89
N GLY A 453 -24.43 -8.39 -22.06
CA GLY A 453 -23.02 -7.97 -22.12
C GLY A 453 -22.04 -9.09 -21.78
N VAL A 454 -22.41 -9.96 -20.83
CA VAL A 454 -21.64 -11.18 -20.50
C VAL A 454 -21.63 -12.15 -21.69
N GLY A 455 -22.77 -12.34 -22.35
CA GLY A 455 -22.86 -13.14 -23.57
C GLY A 455 -21.93 -12.63 -24.67
N ALA A 456 -21.88 -11.31 -24.89
CA ALA A 456 -20.96 -10.69 -25.84
C ALA A 456 -19.47 -10.89 -25.45
N MET A 457 -19.12 -10.78 -24.17
CA MET A 457 -17.76 -11.04 -23.70
C MET A 457 -17.35 -12.50 -23.89
N ILE A 458 -18.24 -13.46 -23.60
CA ILE A 458 -17.99 -14.89 -23.82
C ILE A 458 -17.79 -15.17 -25.31
N LEU A 459 -18.58 -14.53 -26.19
CA LEU A 459 -18.43 -14.65 -27.64
C LEU A 459 -17.10 -14.07 -28.15
N MET A 460 -16.55 -13.05 -27.48
CA MET A 460 -15.24 -12.49 -27.83
C MET A 460 -14.07 -13.43 -27.54
N ILE A 461 -14.21 -14.38 -26.59
CA ILE A 461 -13.15 -15.37 -26.28
C ILE A 461 -12.79 -16.25 -27.50
N PRO A 462 -13.73 -16.96 -28.16
CA PRO A 462 -13.42 -17.75 -29.33
C PRO A 462 -12.97 -16.88 -30.52
N ILE A 463 -13.52 -15.67 -30.69
CA ILE A 463 -13.11 -14.73 -31.74
C ILE A 463 -11.63 -14.35 -31.57
N ASN A 464 -11.22 -13.93 -30.37
CA ASN A 464 -9.83 -13.64 -30.06
C ASN A 464 -8.93 -14.86 -30.26
N GLY A 465 -9.42 -16.08 -29.94
CA GLY A 465 -8.71 -17.33 -30.22
C GLY A 465 -8.51 -17.61 -31.72
N LEU A 466 -9.53 -17.35 -32.56
CA LEU A 466 -9.44 -17.47 -34.01
C LEU A 466 -8.45 -16.46 -34.60
N ILE A 467 -8.52 -15.20 -34.16
CA ILE A 467 -7.60 -14.13 -34.57
C ILE A 467 -6.16 -14.51 -34.18
N ALA A 468 -5.93 -14.97 -32.96
CA ALA A 468 -4.60 -15.38 -32.51
C ALA A 468 -4.03 -16.55 -33.34
N ARG A 469 -4.87 -17.53 -33.71
CA ARG A 469 -4.48 -18.63 -34.62
C ARG A 469 -4.11 -18.10 -36.00
N LEU A 470 -4.87 -17.14 -36.52
CA LEU A 470 -4.61 -16.51 -37.82
C LEU A 470 -3.32 -15.67 -37.79
N MET A 471 -3.13 -14.82 -36.78
CA MET A 471 -1.89 -14.08 -36.54
C MET A 471 -0.68 -15.02 -36.49
N LYS A 472 -0.76 -16.15 -35.76
CA LYS A 472 0.32 -17.13 -35.68
C LYS A 472 0.65 -17.76 -37.03
N ARG A 473 -0.36 -18.04 -37.87
CA ARG A 473 -0.16 -18.55 -39.24
C ARG A 473 0.56 -17.53 -40.12
N LEU A 474 0.11 -16.28 -40.10
CA LEU A 474 0.72 -15.18 -40.85
C LEU A 474 2.16 -14.90 -40.39
N GLN A 475 2.40 -14.88 -39.07
CA GLN A 475 3.73 -14.68 -38.51
C GLN A 475 4.69 -15.80 -38.92
N LYS A 476 4.22 -17.06 -39.00
CA LYS A 476 5.01 -18.18 -39.51
C LYS A 476 5.36 -18.02 -40.99
N GLN A 477 4.42 -17.55 -41.81
CA GLN A 477 4.67 -17.25 -43.24
C GLN A 477 5.67 -16.10 -43.39
N GLN A 478 5.52 -15.02 -42.61
CA GLN A 478 6.43 -13.88 -42.62
C GLN A 478 7.86 -14.29 -42.24
N MET A 479 8.03 -15.16 -41.24
CA MET A 479 9.34 -15.69 -40.85
C MET A 479 9.97 -16.53 -41.96
N LYS A 480 9.20 -17.38 -42.65
CA LYS A 480 9.70 -18.12 -43.82
C LYS A 480 10.16 -17.18 -44.92
N ASN A 481 9.37 -16.18 -45.26
CA ASN A 481 9.72 -15.21 -46.31
C ASN A 481 10.98 -14.43 -45.95
N LYS A 482 11.14 -13.98 -44.69
CA LYS A 482 12.37 -13.34 -44.22
C LYS A 482 13.60 -14.23 -44.37
N VAL A 483 13.49 -15.51 -44.00
CA VAL A 483 14.57 -16.48 -44.17
C VAL A 483 14.91 -16.66 -45.65
N THR A 484 13.91 -16.84 -46.52
CA THR A 484 14.11 -16.96 -47.97
C THR A 484 14.75 -15.70 -48.56
N SER A 485 14.30 -14.50 -48.19
CA SER A 485 14.92 -13.24 -48.62
C SER A 485 16.37 -13.11 -48.16
N SER A 486 16.68 -13.53 -46.93
CA SER A 486 18.06 -13.53 -46.42
C SER A 486 18.96 -14.52 -47.16
N LEU A 487 18.43 -15.70 -47.52
CA LEU A 487 19.12 -16.70 -48.32
C LEU A 487 19.36 -16.20 -49.75
N LEU A 488 18.35 -15.59 -50.38
CA LEU A 488 18.47 -14.99 -51.71
C LEU A 488 19.50 -13.85 -51.73
N PHE A 489 19.53 -13.01 -50.69
CA PHE A 489 20.55 -11.96 -50.57
C PHE A 489 21.96 -12.55 -50.42
N ARG A 490 22.12 -13.61 -49.63
CA ARG A 490 23.41 -14.32 -49.51
C ARG A 490 23.83 -14.97 -50.82
N LEU A 491 22.92 -15.67 -51.50
CA LEU A 491 23.17 -16.27 -52.81
C LEU A 491 23.53 -15.22 -53.86
N ARG A 492 22.87 -14.07 -53.83
CA ARG A 492 23.20 -12.92 -54.68
C ARG A 492 24.63 -12.45 -54.42
N ASN A 493 25.02 -12.22 -53.17
CA ASN A 493 26.39 -11.81 -52.86
C ASN A 493 27.45 -12.85 -53.29
N TYR A 494 27.17 -14.14 -53.07
CA TYR A 494 28.03 -15.24 -53.58
C TYR A 494 28.14 -15.25 -55.11
N ALA A 495 27.05 -14.99 -55.83
CA ALA A 495 27.05 -14.98 -57.30
C ALA A 495 27.76 -13.75 -57.90
N TYR A 496 27.78 -12.61 -57.20
CA TYR A 496 28.44 -11.37 -57.65
C TYR A 496 29.84 -11.16 -57.07
N GLY A 497 30.39 -12.12 -56.30
CA GLY A 497 31.78 -12.09 -55.84
C GLY A 497 32.13 -10.92 -54.91
N LEU A 498 31.17 -10.48 -54.08
CA LEU A 498 31.37 -9.50 -53.00
C LEU A 498 31.50 -10.18 -51.64
#